data_AF-A0A936SEA1-F1
#
_entry.id   AF-A0A936SEA1-F1
#
_cell.length_a   1.000
_cell.length_b   1.000
_cell.length_c   1.000
_cell.angle_alpha   90.00
_cell.angle_beta   90.00
_cell.angle_gamma   90.00
#
_symmetry.space_group_name_H-M   'P 1'
#
loop_
_entity.id
_entity.type
_entity.pdbx_description
1 polymer ?
#
loop_
_entity_poly.entity_id
_entity_poly.type
_entity_poly.pdbx_seq_one_letter_code
_entity_poly.pdbx_strand_id
1 'polypeptide(L)' 'MTSTTKKSSRGRVQRQGQIYRFTIAGTAYATFIWQHGVLFRGRVEGNTQVPEQTGRTALAVRDALQQWLITRSASA' A
#
# COMPACT_ATOMS: atom_id res chain seq x y z
N MET A 1 28.88 17.67 -35.39
CA MET A 1 28.73 16.62 -34.37
C MET A 1 27.63 17.04 -33.40
N THR A 2 26.38 16.63 -33.63
CA THR A 2 25.24 17.00 -32.79
C THR A 2 24.80 15.77 -32.00
N SER A 3 25.28 15.68 -30.76
CA SER A 3 24.95 14.59 -29.84
C SER A 3 23.50 14.73 -29.36
N THR A 4 22.58 13.98 -29.98
CA THR A 4 21.19 13.87 -29.53
C THR A 4 21.12 12.93 -28.33
N THR A 5 21.28 13.48 -27.12
CA THR A 5 21.11 12.71 -25.88
C THR A 5 19.62 12.39 -25.70
N LYS A 6 19.19 11.20 -26.18
CA LYS A 6 17.89 10.61 -25.80
C LYS A 6 17.89 10.41 -24.28
N LYS A 7 17.31 11.37 -23.57
CA LYS A 7 17.04 11.30 -22.12
C LYS A 7 16.06 10.15 -21.92
N SER A 8 16.59 8.96 -21.65
CA SER A 8 15.83 7.78 -21.27
C SER A 8 15.06 8.09 -19.99
N SER A 9 13.82 8.58 -20.14
CA SER A 9 12.82 8.65 -19.10
C SER A 9 12.40 7.21 -18.75
N ARG A 10 13.28 6.50 -18.04
CA ARG A 10 12.85 5.41 -17.16
C ARG A 10 12.03 6.10 -16.07
N GLY A 11 10.78 6.40 -16.40
CA GLY A 11 9.81 6.93 -15.46
C GLY A 11 9.78 5.94 -14.30
N ARG A 12 10.47 6.27 -13.21
CA ARG A 12 10.15 5.68 -11.91
C ARG A 12 8.65 5.86 -11.81
N VAL A 13 7.91 4.76 -11.84
CA VAL A 13 6.51 4.78 -11.45
C VAL A 13 6.55 5.18 -9.99
N GLN A 14 6.59 6.48 -9.74
CA GLN A 14 6.33 7.10 -8.46
C GLN A 14 4.86 6.80 -8.24
N ARG A 15 4.58 5.59 -7.74
CA ARG A 15 3.24 5.22 -7.31
C ARG A 15 2.93 6.19 -6.18
N GLN A 16 2.13 7.20 -6.48
CA GLN A 16 1.64 8.13 -5.48
C GLN A 16 0.84 7.28 -4.49
N GLY A 17 1.46 7.05 -3.35
CA GLY A 17 0.96 6.18 -2.32
C GLY A 17 1.31 6.79 -0.98
N GLN A 18 0.39 6.62 -0.03
CA GLN A 18 0.51 7.15 1.30
C GLN A 18 0.70 5.99 2.27
N ILE A 19 1.62 6.19 3.22
CA ILE A 19 1.81 5.25 4.31
C ILE A 19 0.82 5.61 5.41
N TYR A 20 -0.04 4.66 5.76
CA TYR A 20 -0.96 4.76 6.89
C TYR A 20 -0.45 3.90 8.02
N ARG A 21 -0.32 4.50 9.21
CA ARG A 21 0.10 3.81 10.42
C ARG A 21 -1.09 3.68 11.36
N PHE A 22 -1.27 2.49 11.93
CA PHE A 22 -2.28 2.22 12.94
C PHE A 22 -1.78 1.16 13.91
N THR A 23 -2.39 1.11 15.09
CA THR A 23 -2.01 0.17 16.15
C THR A 23 -3.17 -0.77 16.41
N ILE A 24 -2.92 -2.09 16.41
CA ILE A 24 -3.90 -3.13 16.75
C ILE A 24 -3.31 -3.96 17.89
N ALA A 25 -4.05 -4.10 18.99
CA ALA A 25 -3.65 -4.89 20.17
C ALA A 25 -2.21 -4.58 20.66
N GLY A 26 -1.83 -3.30 20.68
CA GLY A 26 -0.49 -2.86 21.09
C GLY A 26 0.62 -3.05 20.05
N THR A 27 0.32 -3.66 18.90
CA THR A 27 1.28 -3.82 17.79
C THR A 27 1.06 -2.72 16.75
N ALA A 28 2.12 -1.97 16.43
CA ALA A 28 2.08 -0.93 15.41
C ALA A 28 2.26 -1.54 14.01
N TYR A 29 1.34 -1.23 13.11
CA TYR A 29 1.36 -1.66 11.71
C TYR A 29 1.49 -0.45 10.80
N ALA A 30 2.31 -0.59 9.75
CA ALA A 30 2.38 0.36 8.66
C ALA A 30 1.77 -0.28 7.41
N THR A 31 0.92 0.45 6.71
CA THR A 31 0.33 0.03 5.44
C THR A 31 0.71 1.01 4.36
N PHE A 32 1.20 0.50 3.24
CA PHE A 32 1.46 1.31 2.06
C PHE A 32 0.26 1.17 1.13
N ILE A 33 -0.42 2.28 0.84
CA ILE A 33 -1.60 2.31 -0.03
C ILE A 33 -1.31 3.21 -1.22
N TRP A 34 -1.46 2.70 -2.43
CA TRP A 34 -1.20 3.41 -3.66
C TRP A 34 -2.39 3.35 -4.62
N GLN A 35 -2.52 4.37 -5.47
CA GLN A 35 -3.52 4.36 -6.53
C GLN A 35 -3.10 3.39 -7.64
N HIS A 36 -4.05 2.59 -8.10
CA HIS A 36 -3.92 1.64 -9.19
C HIS A 36 -5.10 1.79 -10.16
N GLY A 37 -4.96 2.71 -11.12
CA GLY A 37 -6.04 3.11 -12.02
C GLY A 37 -7.13 3.88 -11.27
N VAL A 38 -8.38 3.41 -11.35
CA VAL A 38 -9.53 3.97 -10.62
C VAL A 38 -9.70 3.40 -9.21
N LEU A 39 -8.89 2.41 -8.84
CA LEU A 39 -8.93 1.75 -7.54
C LEU A 39 -7.68 2.10 -6.72
N PHE A 40 -7.76 1.80 -5.44
CA PHE A 40 -6.63 1.86 -4.51
C PHE A 40 -6.25 0.43 -4.15
N ARG A 41 -4.94 0.19 -4.05
CA ARG A 41 -4.37 -1.05 -3.52
C ARG A 41 -3.51 -0.75 -2.33
N GLY A 42 -3.45 -1.68 -1.39
CA GLY A 42 -2.61 -1.50 -0.22
C GLY A 42 -2.13 -2.82 0.34
N ARG A 43 -1.00 -2.73 1.02
CA ARG A 43 -0.34 -3.86 1.68
C ARG A 43 0.17 -3.43 3.04
N VAL A 44 0.28 -4.37 3.97
CA VAL A 44 0.97 -4.14 5.25
C VAL A 44 2.47 -4.29 5.02
N GLU A 45 3.21 -3.23 5.34
CA GLU A 45 4.67 -3.22 5.29
C GLU A 45 5.21 -4.10 6.43
N GLY A 46 6.11 -5.02 6.07
CA GLY A 46 6.73 -5.95 7.02
C GLY A 46 5.91 -7.18 7.38
N ASN A 47 4.69 -7.35 6.84
CA ASN A 47 3.88 -8.54 7.11
C ASN A 47 3.40 -9.21 5.81
N THR A 48 4.20 -10.14 5.31
CA THR A 48 3.94 -10.88 4.06
C THR A 48 2.75 -11.85 4.16
N GLN A 49 2.24 -12.10 5.37
CA GLN A 49 1.05 -12.94 5.57
C GLN A 49 -0.25 -12.20 5.29
N VAL A 50 -0.23 -10.86 5.32
CA VAL A 50 -1.40 -10.05 5.03
C VAL A 50 -1.53 -9.92 3.51
N PRO A 51 -2.62 -10.43 2.91
CA PRO A 51 -2.84 -10.27 1.48
C PRO A 51 -3.02 -8.79 1.12
N GLU A 52 -2.61 -8.43 -0.09
CA GLU A 52 -2.91 -7.10 -0.61
C GLU A 52 -4.42 -6.89 -0.70
N GLN A 53 -4.89 -5.74 -0.25
CA GLN A 53 -6.31 -5.37 -0.30
C GLN A 53 -6.53 -4.32 -1.39
N THR A 54 -7.69 -4.38 -2.04
CA THR A 54 -8.11 -3.44 -3.07
C THR A 54 -9.43 -2.78 -2.67
N GLY A 55 -9.57 -1.49 -2.92
CA GLY A 55 -10.77 -0.72 -2.56
C GLY A 55 -10.98 0.47 -3.48
N ARG A 56 -12.16 1.08 -3.41
CA ARG A 56 -12.51 2.28 -4.19
C ARG A 56 -11.86 3.55 -3.65
N THR A 57 -11.43 3.54 -2.39
CA THR A 57 -10.74 4.67 -1.74
C THR A 57 -9.57 4.14 -0.91
N ALA A 58 -8.59 5.00 -0.64
CA ALA A 58 -7.46 4.65 0.21
C ALA A 58 -7.90 4.25 1.65
N LEU A 59 -8.92 4.91 2.18
CA LEU A 59 -9.50 4.59 3.49
C LEU A 59 -10.16 3.21 3.50
N ALA A 60 -10.93 2.85 2.47
CA ALA A 60 -11.53 1.52 2.37
C ALA A 60 -10.48 0.40 2.36
N VAL A 61 -9.35 0.63 1.68
CA VAL A 61 -8.21 -0.31 1.69
C VAL A 61 -7.59 -0.41 3.09
N ARG A 62 -7.38 0.72 3.76
CA ARG A 62 -6.87 0.75 5.14
C ARG A 62 -7.80 -0.03 6.07
N ASP A 63 -9.10 0.23 6.03
CA ASP A 63 -10.08 -0.41 6.91
C ASP A 63 -10.16 -1.92 6.65
N ALA A 64 -10.09 -2.36 5.39
CA ALA A 64 -10.03 -3.77 5.04
C ALA A 64 -8.76 -4.46 5.58
N LEU A 65 -7.59 -3.81 5.46
CA LEU A 65 -6.33 -4.33 6.02
C LEU A 65 -6.39 -4.39 7.55
N GLN A 66 -6.96 -3.36 8.18
CA GLN A 66 -7.12 -3.28 9.63
C GLN A 66 -8.07 -4.39 10.13
N GLN A 67 -9.21 -4.60 9.48
CA GLN A 67 -10.15 -5.67 9.82
C GLN A 67 -9.52 -7.05 9.66
N TRP A 68 -8.79 -7.30 8.58
CA TRP A 68 -8.10 -8.57 8.38
C TRP A 68 -7.12 -8.87 9.52
N LEU A 69 -6.33 -7.86 9.91
CA LEU A 69 -5.39 -7.97 11.04
C LEU A 69 -6.12 -8.20 12.36
N ILE A 70 -7.24 -7.51 12.61
CA ILE A 70 -8.06 -7.71 13.80
C ILE A 70 -8.58 -9.15 13.85
N THR A 71 -9.22 -9.63 12.78
CA THR A 71 -9.76 -11.01 12.69
C THR A 71 -8.68 -12.05 12.92
N ARG A 72 -7.48 -11.85 12.35
CA ARG A 72 -6.33 -12.74 12.55
C ARG A 72 -5.84 -12.70 14.00
N SER A 73 -5.73 -11.51 14.60
CA SER A 73 -5.27 -11.34 15.98
C SER A 73 -6.25 -11.88 17.02
N ALA A 74 -7.55 -11.89 16.72
CA ALA A 74 -8.58 -12.47 17.59
C ALA A 74 -8.64 -14.01 17.52
N SER A 75 -7.94 -14.62 16.56
CA SER A 75 -7.92 -16.08 16.36
C SER A 75 -6.64 -16.75 16.90
N ALA A 76 -5.80 -16.00 17.63
CA ALA A 76 -4.57 -16.47 18.26
C ALA A 76 -4.72 -16.45 19.78
#